data_AF-A0A843HL68-F1
#
_entry.id   AF-A0A843HL68-F1
#
_cell.length_a   1.000
_cell.length_b   1.000
_cell.length_c   1.000
_cell.angle_alpha   90.00
_cell.angle_beta   90.00
_cell.angle_gamma   90.00
#
_symmetry.space_group_name_H-M   'P 1'
#
loop_
_entity.id
_entity.type
_entity.pdbx_description
1 polymer ?
#
loop_
_entity_poly.entity_id
_entity_poly.type
_entity_poly.pdbx_seq_one_letter_code
_entity_poly.pdbx_strand_id
1 'polypeptide(L)'
;MIIDHNHPLYKAKRNAMTRDGKYNGAYYYSKEIVKNIIPRVKTDRNWITIRLPEMTVHPDHSIIFIHNNKNPNYYSYLRNYHDCILVCSLRSTAENLRFFGKTIVLPLSVDVKQVEKYRVKEKTLDKAYAGRKLKLSYFTNRVPKGVDILSGMPQTSLFREMAKYKTIYASGRTAIQAKILGCEVLPHEANFPDSSIWKVLDNKEAAKMLQKMLDEIDHPI
;
A
#
# COMPACT_ATOMS: atom_id res chain seq x y z
N MET A 1 -26.53 -4.61 -5.07
CA MET A 1 -25.52 -4.97 -6.09
C MET A 1 -24.13 -4.85 -5.47
N ILE A 2 -23.35 -5.92 -5.47
CA ILE A 2 -21.98 -5.92 -4.94
C ILE A 2 -21.06 -5.24 -5.97
N ILE A 3 -20.29 -4.25 -5.54
CA ILE A 3 -19.26 -3.61 -6.39
C ILE A 3 -17.90 -4.07 -5.88
N ASP A 4 -17.27 -4.92 -6.67
CA ASP A 4 -15.92 -5.42 -6.44
C ASP A 4 -14.93 -4.84 -7.47
N HIS A 5 -13.68 -5.31 -7.44
CA HIS A 5 -12.65 -4.89 -8.38
C HIS A 5 -12.94 -5.17 -9.86
N ASN A 6 -13.89 -6.05 -10.18
CA ASN A 6 -14.30 -6.40 -11.54
C ASN A 6 -15.43 -5.52 -12.07
N HIS A 7 -16.16 -4.85 -11.19
CA HIS A 7 -17.31 -4.02 -11.55
C HIS A 7 -16.96 -2.84 -12.47
N PRO A 8 -17.78 -2.48 -13.47
CA PRO A 8 -17.50 -1.37 -14.39
C PRO A 8 -17.24 -0.02 -13.69
N LEU A 9 -18.05 0.34 -12.68
CA LEU A 9 -17.85 1.56 -11.89
C LEU A 9 -16.49 1.58 -11.15
N TYR A 10 -16.02 0.42 -10.71
CA TYR A 10 -14.70 0.28 -10.09
C TYR A 10 -13.59 0.57 -11.10
N LYS A 11 -13.67 -0.07 -12.28
CA LYS A 11 -12.74 0.10 -13.39
C LYS A 11 -12.72 1.56 -13.86
N ALA A 12 -13.89 2.19 -14.00
CA ALA A 12 -14.03 3.59 -14.37
C ALA A 12 -13.35 4.54 -13.37
N LYS A 13 -13.62 4.38 -12.06
CA LYS A 13 -12.98 5.18 -11.00
C LYS A 13 -11.46 5.02 -10.99
N ARG A 14 -10.97 3.79 -11.15
CA ARG A 14 -9.54 3.51 -11.26
C ARG A 14 -8.91 4.19 -12.48
N ASN A 15 -9.60 4.23 -13.61
CA ASN A 15 -9.13 4.87 -14.84
C ASN A 15 -9.16 6.41 -14.75
N ALA A 16 -10.14 6.97 -14.02
CA ALA A 16 -10.33 8.39 -13.80
C ALA A 16 -9.35 9.03 -12.78
N MET A 17 -8.55 8.22 -12.07
CA MET A 17 -7.52 8.78 -11.18
C MET A 17 -6.55 9.69 -11.96
N THR A 18 -6.29 10.88 -11.42
CA THR A 18 -5.33 11.85 -11.98
C THR A 18 -3.92 11.26 -12.03
N ARG A 19 -2.99 11.90 -12.77
CA ARG A 19 -1.59 11.47 -12.87
C ARG A 19 -0.93 11.27 -11.49
N ASP A 20 -1.16 12.18 -10.55
CA ASP A 20 -0.66 12.09 -9.16
C ASP A 20 -1.40 11.04 -8.30
N GLY A 21 -2.61 10.66 -8.71
CA GLY A 21 -3.34 9.51 -8.18
C GLY A 21 -2.75 8.18 -8.67
N LYS A 22 -2.46 8.10 -9.98
CA LYS A 22 -1.93 6.92 -10.69
C LYS A 22 -0.49 6.59 -10.32
N TYR A 23 0.32 7.58 -9.93
CA TYR A 23 1.71 7.34 -9.53
C TYR A 23 1.91 7.19 -8.02
N ASN A 24 0.82 6.98 -7.29
CA ASN A 24 0.88 6.81 -5.85
C ASN A 24 1.07 5.34 -5.43
N GLY A 25 1.76 5.14 -4.29
CA GLY A 25 2.02 3.81 -3.75
C GLY A 25 0.77 2.94 -3.52
N ALA A 26 -0.34 3.52 -3.09
CA ALA A 26 -1.62 2.80 -2.92
C ALA A 26 -2.23 2.36 -4.26
N TYR A 27 -2.09 3.16 -5.33
CA TYR A 27 -2.54 2.74 -6.66
C TYR A 27 -1.77 1.49 -7.13
N TYR A 28 -0.44 1.54 -7.06
CA TYR A 28 0.39 0.39 -7.43
C TYR A 28 0.17 -0.80 -6.51
N TYR A 29 -0.08 -0.57 -5.22
CA TYR A 29 -0.42 -1.65 -4.30
C TYR A 29 -1.70 -2.37 -4.72
N SER A 30 -2.77 -1.63 -5.02
CA SER A 30 -4.01 -2.20 -5.54
C SER A 30 -3.76 -3.04 -6.80
N LYS A 31 -2.94 -2.55 -7.74
CA LYS A 31 -2.57 -3.33 -8.94
C LYS A 31 -1.87 -4.65 -8.59
N GLU A 32 -0.93 -4.59 -7.66
CA GLU A 32 -0.15 -5.74 -7.23
C GLU A 32 -1.00 -6.74 -6.43
N ILE A 33 -1.93 -6.29 -5.59
CA ILE A 33 -2.90 -7.16 -4.90
C ILE A 33 -3.69 -7.97 -5.92
N VAL A 34 -4.28 -7.30 -6.91
CA VAL A 34 -5.08 -7.95 -7.96
C VAL A 34 -4.25 -8.93 -8.77
N LYS A 35 -3.01 -8.58 -9.11
CA LYS A 35 -2.15 -9.42 -9.95
C LYS A 35 -1.53 -10.60 -9.19
N ASN A 36 -1.06 -10.37 -7.97
CA ASN A 36 -0.12 -11.25 -7.29
C ASN A 36 -0.69 -11.91 -6.04
N ILE A 37 -1.71 -11.32 -5.39
CA ILE A 37 -2.29 -11.81 -4.13
C ILE A 37 -3.62 -12.52 -4.37
N ILE A 38 -4.61 -11.84 -4.96
CA ILE A 38 -5.96 -12.39 -5.18
C ILE A 38 -5.93 -13.79 -5.84
N PRO A 39 -5.17 -14.04 -6.92
CA PRO A 39 -5.17 -15.35 -7.58
C PRO A 39 -4.61 -16.50 -6.72
N ARG A 40 -4.03 -16.20 -5.56
CA ARG A 40 -3.40 -17.18 -4.65
C ARG A 40 -4.21 -17.42 -3.39
N VAL A 41 -5.28 -16.67 -3.18
CA VAL A 41 -6.13 -16.75 -2.00
C VAL A 41 -7.47 -17.37 -2.43
N LYS A 42 -7.82 -18.47 -1.79
CA LYS A 42 -9.08 -19.20 -1.96
C LYS A 42 -10.11 -18.63 -0.98
N THR A 43 -11.15 -18.04 -1.54
CA THR A 43 -12.29 -17.48 -0.81
C THR A 43 -13.45 -17.28 -1.80
N ASP A 44 -14.68 -17.32 -1.32
CA ASP A 44 -15.90 -16.93 -2.03
C ASP A 44 -16.21 -15.43 -1.93
N ARG A 45 -15.49 -14.72 -1.04
CA ARG A 45 -15.67 -13.29 -0.80
C ARG A 45 -15.23 -12.43 -1.98
N ASN A 46 -15.93 -11.32 -2.15
CA ASN A 46 -15.60 -10.30 -3.14
C ASN A 46 -14.38 -9.47 -2.72
N TRP A 47 -13.76 -8.75 -3.66
CA TRP A 47 -12.53 -7.99 -3.40
C TRP A 47 -12.69 -6.49 -3.66
N ILE A 48 -12.33 -5.68 -2.67
CA ILE A 48 -12.28 -4.21 -2.77
C ILE A 48 -10.86 -3.74 -2.47
N THR A 49 -10.13 -3.30 -3.50
CA THR A 49 -8.70 -2.92 -3.38
C THR A 49 -8.43 -1.43 -3.62
N ILE A 50 -9.46 -0.61 -3.75
CA ILE A 50 -9.36 0.86 -3.71
C ILE A 50 -10.53 1.37 -2.88
N ARG A 51 -10.38 2.58 -2.31
CA ARG A 51 -11.50 3.26 -1.68
C ARG A 51 -12.58 3.56 -2.72
N LEU A 52 -13.80 3.14 -2.44
CA LEU A 52 -15.00 3.51 -3.19
C LEU A 52 -15.83 4.49 -2.34
N PRO A 53 -16.49 5.49 -2.94
CA PRO A 53 -17.45 6.36 -2.25
C PRO A 53 -18.57 5.59 -1.55
N GLU A 54 -18.91 6.08 -0.37
CA GLU A 54 -19.74 5.44 0.67
C GLU A 54 -21.12 5.00 0.17
N MET A 55 -21.69 5.68 -0.83
CA MET A 55 -23.07 5.42 -1.31
C MET A 55 -23.16 4.54 -2.56
N THR A 56 -22.03 4.10 -3.13
CA THR A 56 -22.05 3.38 -4.41
C THR A 56 -21.86 1.88 -4.28
N VAL A 57 -21.54 1.35 -3.10
CA VAL A 57 -21.11 -0.05 -2.93
C VAL A 57 -21.78 -0.67 -1.73
N HIS A 58 -22.43 -1.82 -1.93
CA HIS A 58 -22.73 -2.76 -0.85
C HIS A 58 -21.54 -3.73 -0.75
N PRO A 59 -20.67 -3.59 0.26
CA PRO A 59 -19.45 -4.39 0.39
C PRO A 59 -19.67 -5.65 1.25
N ASP A 60 -20.92 -6.06 1.47
CA ASP A 60 -21.20 -7.27 2.24
C ASP A 60 -20.56 -8.48 1.53
N HIS A 61 -20.15 -9.46 2.32
CA HIS A 61 -19.39 -10.61 1.84
C HIS A 61 -18.13 -10.21 1.03
N SER A 62 -17.33 -9.27 1.54
CA SER A 62 -16.15 -8.74 0.86
C SER A 62 -14.90 -8.63 1.76
N ILE A 63 -13.73 -8.83 1.14
CA ILE A 63 -12.42 -8.47 1.68
C ILE A 63 -12.03 -7.08 1.17
N ILE A 64 -11.80 -6.16 2.10
CA ILE A 64 -11.61 -4.73 1.84
C ILE A 64 -10.22 -4.30 2.28
N PHE A 65 -9.37 -3.87 1.34
CA PHE A 65 -8.06 -3.33 1.65
C PHE A 65 -8.13 -1.86 2.04
N ILE A 66 -7.72 -1.59 3.29
CA ILE A 66 -7.69 -0.27 3.88
C ILE A 66 -6.37 0.42 3.55
N HIS A 67 -6.45 1.47 2.73
CA HIS A 67 -5.30 2.25 2.30
C HIS A 67 -5.14 3.59 3.05
N ASN A 68 -6.16 4.06 3.77
CA ASN A 68 -6.10 5.30 4.54
C ASN A 68 -5.93 5.02 6.04
N ASN A 69 -4.70 5.16 6.52
CA ASN A 69 -4.36 4.99 7.93
C ASN A 69 -4.55 6.29 8.75
N LYS A 70 -4.78 7.45 8.11
CA LYS A 70 -4.87 8.74 8.81
C LYS A 70 -6.28 9.05 9.30
N ASN A 71 -7.29 8.75 8.48
CA ASN A 71 -8.69 9.06 8.77
C ASN A 71 -9.52 7.77 8.69
N PRO A 72 -9.42 6.87 9.70
CA PRO A 72 -10.16 5.60 9.72
C PRO A 72 -11.69 5.82 9.72
N ASN A 73 -12.17 6.97 10.22
CA ASN A 73 -13.59 7.33 10.23
C ASN A 73 -14.22 7.42 8.82
N TYR A 74 -13.43 7.53 7.75
CA TYR A 74 -13.95 7.44 6.37
C TYR A 74 -14.53 6.07 6.02
N TYR A 75 -14.35 5.08 6.90
CA TYR A 75 -14.89 3.74 6.77
C TYR A 75 -16.06 3.49 7.74
N SER A 76 -16.62 4.52 8.36
CA SER A 76 -17.73 4.40 9.31
C SER A 76 -18.98 3.74 8.71
N TYR A 77 -19.24 3.96 7.42
CA TYR A 77 -20.35 3.34 6.68
C TYR A 77 -20.27 1.79 6.67
N LEU A 78 -19.08 1.21 6.90
CA LEU A 78 -18.89 -0.24 6.97
C LEU A 78 -19.57 -0.87 8.19
N ARG A 79 -19.90 -0.08 9.23
CA ARG A 79 -20.66 -0.55 10.40
C ARG A 79 -22.02 -1.16 10.05
N ASN A 80 -22.57 -0.80 8.90
CA ASN A 80 -23.86 -1.30 8.43
C ASN A 80 -23.76 -2.66 7.73
N TYR A 81 -22.56 -3.24 7.65
CA TYR A 81 -22.30 -4.50 6.96
C TYR A 81 -21.57 -5.46 7.91
N HIS A 82 -22.12 -6.66 8.08
CA HIS A 82 -21.67 -7.59 9.12
C HIS A 82 -20.70 -8.66 8.59
N ASP A 83 -20.67 -8.88 7.27
CA ASP A 83 -19.84 -9.90 6.65
C ASP A 83 -18.69 -9.30 5.83
N CYS A 84 -17.97 -8.34 6.43
CA CYS A 84 -16.79 -7.71 5.83
C CYS A 84 -15.52 -8.08 6.59
N ILE A 85 -14.43 -8.30 5.84
CA ILE A 85 -13.08 -8.45 6.39
C ILE A 85 -12.23 -7.25 5.95
N LEU A 86 -11.70 -6.52 6.93
CA LEU A 86 -10.94 -5.28 6.73
C LEU A 86 -9.43 -5.58 6.82
N VAL A 87 -8.74 -5.55 5.69
CA VAL A 87 -7.30 -5.80 5.62
C VAL A 87 -6.54 -4.49 5.79
N CYS A 88 -5.81 -4.38 6.89
CA CYS A 88 -5.07 -3.20 7.30
C CYS A 88 -3.56 -3.45 7.27
N SER A 89 -2.80 -2.44 6.85
CA SER A 89 -1.32 -2.54 6.81
C SER A 89 -0.62 -2.21 8.13
N LEU A 90 -1.33 -1.58 9.06
CA LEU A 90 -0.83 -1.18 10.36
C LEU A 90 -1.78 -1.70 11.45
N ARG A 91 -1.20 -2.17 12.55
CA ARG A 91 -1.94 -2.66 13.71
C ARG A 91 -2.83 -1.58 14.33
N SER A 92 -2.33 -0.36 14.48
CA SER A 92 -3.12 0.77 15.00
C SER A 92 -4.34 1.10 14.15
N THR A 93 -4.23 0.98 12.82
CA THR A 93 -5.39 1.13 11.92
C THR A 93 -6.41 0.01 12.14
N ALA A 94 -5.95 -1.25 12.25
CA ALA A 94 -6.84 -2.38 12.50
C ALA A 94 -7.58 -2.22 13.84
N GLU A 95 -6.89 -1.83 14.90
CA GLU A 95 -7.48 -1.60 16.22
C GLU A 95 -8.58 -0.52 16.20
N ASN A 96 -8.41 0.54 15.40
CA ASN A 96 -9.43 1.57 15.20
C ASN A 96 -10.63 1.09 14.38
N LEU A 97 -10.41 0.17 13.44
CA LEU A 97 -11.43 -0.31 12.50
C LEU A 97 -12.15 -1.57 12.96
N ARG A 98 -11.68 -2.24 14.02
CA ARG A 98 -12.31 -3.46 14.58
C ARG A 98 -13.78 -3.27 14.97
N PHE A 99 -14.15 -2.02 15.30
CA PHE A 99 -15.53 -1.66 15.62
C PHE A 99 -16.45 -1.65 14.39
N PHE A 100 -15.90 -1.71 13.17
CA PHE A 100 -16.65 -1.67 11.91
C PHE A 100 -16.67 -3.01 11.18
N GLY A 101 -15.95 -4.03 11.69
CA GLY A 101 -15.88 -5.36 11.07
C GLY A 101 -14.69 -6.18 11.55
N LYS A 102 -14.57 -7.42 11.08
CA LYS A 102 -13.41 -8.27 11.36
C LYS A 102 -12.17 -7.68 10.70
N THR A 103 -11.05 -7.59 11.40
CA THR A 103 -9.83 -6.95 10.88
C THR A 103 -8.68 -7.92 10.78
N ILE A 104 -7.96 -7.87 9.65
CA ILE A 104 -6.69 -8.57 9.43
C ILE A 104 -5.56 -7.54 9.37
N VAL A 105 -4.43 -7.84 10.03
CA VAL A 105 -3.20 -7.05 9.87
C VAL A 105 -2.28 -7.74 8.86
N LEU A 106 -2.26 -7.24 7.63
CA LEU A 106 -1.37 -7.73 6.58
C LEU A 106 -0.29 -6.66 6.29
N PRO A 107 0.99 -6.90 6.63
CA PRO A 107 2.06 -5.95 6.35
C PRO A 107 2.14 -5.58 4.87
N LEU A 108 2.63 -4.37 4.58
CA LEU A 108 2.87 -3.95 3.20
C LEU A 108 3.86 -4.91 2.53
N SER A 109 3.51 -5.39 1.33
CA SER A 109 4.31 -6.34 0.55
C SER A 109 4.57 -5.81 -0.86
N VAL A 110 5.62 -6.24 -1.54
CA VAL A 110 5.89 -5.84 -2.93
C VAL A 110 6.25 -7.05 -3.80
N ASP A 111 6.25 -6.90 -5.12
CA ASP A 111 6.80 -7.91 -6.03
C ASP A 111 8.33 -7.82 -6.01
N VAL A 112 8.97 -8.57 -5.10
CA VAL A 112 10.42 -8.42 -4.83
C VAL A 112 11.23 -8.72 -6.09
N LYS A 113 10.88 -9.80 -6.80
CA LYS A 113 11.56 -10.20 -8.04
C LYS A 113 11.40 -9.16 -9.15
N GLN A 114 10.30 -8.41 -9.19
CA GLN A 114 10.15 -7.33 -10.15
C GLN A 114 11.05 -6.14 -9.79
N VAL A 115 11.11 -5.76 -8.52
CA VAL A 115 11.87 -4.58 -8.06
C VAL A 115 13.37 -4.83 -8.18
N GLU A 116 13.82 -6.04 -7.82
CA GLU A 116 15.24 -6.43 -7.80
C GLU A 116 15.90 -6.31 -9.18
N LYS A 117 15.14 -6.44 -10.28
CA LYS A 117 15.65 -6.26 -11.66
C LYS A 117 16.24 -4.88 -11.93
N TYR A 118 15.91 -3.88 -11.11
CA TYR A 118 16.41 -2.51 -11.24
C TYR A 118 17.54 -2.22 -10.26
N ARG A 119 17.96 -3.17 -9.42
CA ARG A 119 19.04 -2.96 -8.46
C ARG A 119 20.35 -2.66 -9.21
N VAL A 120 21.00 -1.57 -8.82
CA VAL A 120 22.34 -1.21 -9.27
C VAL A 120 23.31 -1.45 -8.11
N LYS A 121 24.41 -2.16 -8.38
CA LYS A 121 25.43 -2.49 -7.37
C LYS A 121 26.18 -1.25 -6.89
N GLU A 122 26.61 -0.40 -7.83
CA GLU A 122 27.37 0.81 -7.53
C GLU A 122 26.47 2.04 -7.54
N LYS A 123 26.41 2.73 -6.39
CA LYS A 123 25.56 3.90 -6.20
C LYS A 123 26.32 5.17 -6.59
N THR A 124 25.82 5.88 -7.59
CA THR A 124 26.49 7.07 -8.17
C THR A 124 25.99 8.39 -7.58
N LEU A 125 24.84 8.38 -6.91
CA LEU A 125 24.22 9.56 -6.30
C LEU A 125 24.11 9.39 -4.78
N ASP A 126 24.08 10.49 -4.04
CA ASP A 126 24.10 10.45 -2.57
C ASP A 126 22.70 10.25 -1.98
N LYS A 127 21.87 11.30 -1.98
CA LYS A 127 20.59 11.32 -1.25
C LYS A 127 19.44 11.80 -2.11
N ALA A 128 18.32 11.08 -2.04
CA ALA A 128 17.05 11.53 -2.59
C ALA A 128 15.88 11.27 -1.66
N TYR A 129 14.84 12.09 -1.78
CA TYR A 129 13.51 11.79 -1.30
C TYR A 129 12.72 11.07 -2.38
N ALA A 130 12.05 9.98 -2.03
CA ALA A 130 11.14 9.26 -2.91
C ALA A 130 9.74 9.15 -2.30
N GLY A 131 8.75 9.74 -2.98
CA GLY A 131 7.38 9.75 -2.46
C GLY A 131 6.46 10.75 -3.16
N ARG A 132 5.30 11.04 -2.55
CA ARG A 132 4.34 12.02 -3.10
C ARG A 132 4.80 13.45 -2.81
N LYS A 133 4.71 14.34 -3.81
CA LYS A 133 4.89 15.80 -3.66
C LYS A 133 3.97 16.44 -2.63
N LEU A 134 2.74 15.95 -2.46
CA LEU A 134 1.83 16.43 -1.41
C LEU A 134 2.30 16.12 0.02
N LYS A 135 3.12 15.07 0.21
CA LYS A 135 3.79 14.89 1.51
C LYS A 135 4.93 15.91 1.69
N LEU A 136 5.40 16.54 0.61
CA LEU A 136 6.37 17.62 0.68
C LEU A 136 5.80 18.94 1.20
N SER A 137 4.52 19.22 1.00
CA SER A 137 3.90 20.47 1.48
C SER A 137 3.53 20.46 2.98
N TYR A 138 3.50 19.28 3.61
CA TYR A 138 3.32 19.16 5.08
C TYR A 138 4.63 19.31 5.86
N PHE A 139 5.75 19.45 5.15
CA PHE A 139 7.04 19.70 5.77
C PHE A 139 7.04 21.06 6.47
N THR A 140 7.06 21.03 7.79
CA THR A 140 7.43 22.19 8.61
C THR A 140 8.90 22.59 8.39
N ASN A 141 9.72 21.68 7.85
CA ASN A 141 11.12 21.94 7.46
C ASN A 141 11.40 21.34 6.08
N ARG A 142 11.77 22.20 5.11
CA ARG A 142 12.11 21.86 3.72
C ARG A 142 13.01 20.61 3.65
N VAL A 143 12.86 19.82 2.57
CA VAL A 143 13.84 18.77 2.21
C VAL A 143 15.26 19.32 2.40
N PRO A 144 16.16 18.59 3.08
CA PRO A 144 17.50 19.08 3.33
C PRO A 144 18.18 19.55 2.03
N LYS A 145 18.98 20.62 2.10
CA LYS A 145 19.76 21.06 0.93
C LYS A 145 20.61 19.89 0.43
N GLY A 146 20.67 19.71 -0.88
CA GLY A 146 21.42 18.61 -1.51
C GLY A 146 20.70 17.26 -1.54
N VAL A 147 19.38 17.22 -1.30
CA VAL A 147 18.56 16.02 -1.47
C VAL A 147 17.66 16.19 -2.69
N ASP A 148 17.81 15.29 -3.67
CA ASP A 148 17.00 15.29 -4.88
C ASP A 148 15.56 14.81 -4.61
N ILE A 149 14.60 15.20 -5.46
CA ILE A 149 13.19 14.85 -5.29
C ILE A 149 12.71 13.92 -6.41
N LEU A 150 12.44 12.66 -6.06
CA LEU A 150 11.87 11.64 -6.94
C LEU A 150 10.36 11.51 -6.67
N SER A 151 9.55 12.30 -7.39
CA SER A 151 8.09 12.32 -7.23
C SER A 151 7.37 12.46 -8.58
N GLY A 152 6.15 11.95 -8.67
CA GLY A 152 5.28 12.15 -9.85
C GLY A 152 5.73 11.37 -11.10
N MET A 153 6.48 10.28 -10.88
CA MET A 153 7.05 9.44 -11.93
C MET A 153 6.36 8.08 -12.01
N PRO A 154 6.31 7.44 -13.19
CA PRO A 154 5.93 6.03 -13.30
C PRO A 154 6.81 5.13 -12.43
N GLN A 155 6.24 4.06 -11.86
CA GLN A 155 6.94 3.15 -10.93
C GLN A 155 8.25 2.59 -11.50
N THR A 156 8.30 2.20 -12.78
CA THR A 156 9.52 1.68 -13.40
C THR A 156 10.62 2.73 -13.53
N SER A 157 10.27 3.97 -13.88
CA SER A 157 11.20 5.11 -13.89
C SER A 157 11.68 5.44 -12.48
N LEU A 158 10.76 5.44 -11.51
CA LEU A 158 11.08 5.67 -10.10
C LEU A 158 12.12 4.64 -9.60
N PHE A 159 11.97 3.36 -9.95
CA PHE A 159 12.95 2.33 -9.56
C PHE A 159 14.31 2.54 -10.18
N ARG A 160 14.36 2.87 -11.48
CA ARG A 160 15.62 3.17 -12.19
C ARG A 160 16.36 4.36 -11.57
N GLU A 161 15.64 5.41 -11.21
CA GLU A 161 16.24 6.59 -10.58
C GLU A 161 16.65 6.31 -9.13
N MET A 162 15.76 5.75 -8.32
CA MET A 162 16.05 5.41 -6.91
C MET A 162 17.29 4.52 -6.79
N ALA A 163 17.46 3.55 -7.69
CA ALA A 163 18.56 2.59 -7.64
C ALA A 163 19.96 3.24 -7.74
N LYS A 164 20.06 4.47 -8.24
CA LYS A 164 21.32 5.22 -8.36
C LYS A 164 21.79 5.82 -7.03
N TYR A 165 20.89 6.00 -6.07
CA TYR A 165 21.18 6.69 -4.81
C TYR A 165 21.65 5.73 -3.71
N LYS A 166 22.58 6.21 -2.88
CA LYS A 166 23.03 5.53 -1.66
C LYS A 166 21.92 5.52 -0.62
N THR A 167 21.31 6.68 -0.37
CA THR A 167 20.28 6.88 0.66
C THR A 167 18.98 7.39 0.06
N ILE A 168 17.87 6.81 0.51
CA ILE A 168 16.53 7.24 0.15
C ILE A 168 15.72 7.62 1.41
N TYR A 169 15.23 8.84 1.46
CA TYR A 169 14.20 9.27 2.39
C TYR A 169 12.83 8.80 1.88
N ALA A 170 12.23 7.81 2.52
CA ALA A 170 10.96 7.22 2.10
C ALA A 170 10.16 6.62 3.27
N SER A 171 8.90 6.27 3.01
CA SER A 171 8.02 5.58 3.97
C SER A 171 7.12 4.57 3.28
N GLY A 172 6.61 3.59 4.04
CA GLY A 172 5.68 2.58 3.55
C GLY A 172 6.27 1.74 2.41
N ARG A 173 5.50 1.55 1.33
CA ARG A 173 5.94 0.74 0.19
C ARG A 173 7.22 1.26 -0.48
N THR A 174 7.37 2.57 -0.59
CA THR A 174 8.56 3.17 -1.22
C THR A 174 9.83 2.89 -0.41
N ALA A 175 9.72 2.83 0.92
CA ALA A 175 10.82 2.38 1.78
C ALA A 175 11.18 0.92 1.51
N ILE A 176 10.19 0.02 1.41
CA ILE A 176 10.43 -1.40 1.09
C ILE A 176 11.12 -1.55 -0.27
N GLN A 177 10.66 -0.80 -1.28
CA GLN A 177 11.25 -0.80 -2.63
C GLN A 177 12.69 -0.31 -2.61
N ALA A 178 12.99 0.79 -1.89
CA ALA A 178 14.36 1.30 -1.73
C ALA A 178 15.30 0.27 -1.10
N LYS A 179 14.86 -0.43 -0.04
CA LYS A 179 15.64 -1.51 0.58
C LYS A 179 15.96 -2.63 -0.41
N ILE A 180 14.98 -3.04 -1.22
CA ILE A 180 15.20 -4.07 -2.26
C ILE A 180 16.18 -3.55 -3.32
N LEU A 181 16.16 -2.26 -3.66
CA LEU A 181 17.14 -1.68 -4.59
C LEU A 181 18.54 -1.52 -3.96
N GLY A 182 18.74 -1.90 -2.71
CA GLY A 182 20.02 -1.81 -2.00
C GLY A 182 20.36 -0.39 -1.53
N CYS A 183 19.35 0.45 -1.32
CA CYS A 183 19.54 1.78 -0.75
C CYS A 183 19.40 1.72 0.78
N GLU A 184 20.16 2.55 1.48
CA GLU A 184 19.87 2.88 2.87
C GLU A 184 18.56 3.66 2.94
N VAL A 185 17.72 3.37 3.93
CA VAL A 185 16.42 4.02 4.07
C VAL A 185 16.33 4.75 5.40
N LEU A 186 16.15 6.06 5.30
CA LEU A 186 15.95 6.93 6.44
C LEU A 186 14.49 7.43 6.48
N PRO A 187 13.92 7.61 7.69
CA PRO A 187 12.65 8.31 7.82
C PRO A 187 12.82 9.75 7.32
N HIS A 188 11.75 10.30 6.73
CA HIS A 188 11.76 11.64 6.17
C HIS A 188 11.51 12.74 7.20
N GLU A 189 11.02 12.40 8.40
CA GLU A 189 10.90 13.30 9.56
C GLU A 189 11.11 12.49 10.85
N ALA A 190 11.53 13.15 11.94
CA ALA A 190 11.72 12.54 13.24
C ALA A 190 10.43 11.90 13.82
N ASN A 191 9.26 12.40 13.42
CA ASN A 191 7.95 11.90 13.86
C ASN A 191 7.41 10.75 13.00
N PHE A 192 8.13 10.35 11.95
CA PHE A 192 7.73 9.16 11.18
C PHE A 192 8.23 7.88 11.85
N PRO A 193 7.46 6.78 11.73
CA PRO A 193 7.89 5.51 12.28
C PRO A 193 9.27 5.11 11.77
N ASP A 194 10.09 4.56 12.66
CA ASP A 194 11.41 4.02 12.37
C ASP A 194 11.39 3.19 11.08
N SER A 195 12.36 3.41 10.19
CA SER A 195 12.44 2.70 8.92
C SER A 195 12.54 1.18 9.10
N SER A 196 12.93 0.70 10.29
CA SER A 196 12.93 -0.72 10.70
C SER A 196 11.54 -1.39 10.59
N ILE A 197 10.44 -0.65 10.71
CA ILE A 197 9.08 -1.23 10.61
C ILE A 197 8.76 -1.70 9.19
N TRP A 198 9.42 -1.13 8.18
CA TRP A 198 9.21 -1.46 6.77
C TRP A 198 10.08 -2.64 6.37
N LYS A 199 9.70 -3.84 6.83
CA LYS A 199 10.37 -5.09 6.46
C LYS A 199 10.07 -5.47 5.01
N VAL A 200 11.02 -6.13 4.35
CA VAL A 200 10.80 -6.67 3.01
C VAL A 200 9.89 -7.88 3.11
N LEU A 201 8.73 -7.80 2.45
CA LEU A 201 7.76 -8.90 2.34
C LEU A 201 7.37 -9.06 0.87
N ASP A 202 7.49 -10.26 0.33
CA ASP A 202 7.06 -10.56 -1.03
C ASP A 202 5.54 -10.78 -1.10
N ASN A 203 4.91 -10.36 -2.19
CA ASN A 203 3.47 -10.53 -2.41
C ASN A 203 3.02 -12.00 -2.31
N LYS A 204 3.86 -12.98 -2.68
CA LYS A 204 3.51 -14.40 -2.55
C LYS A 204 3.42 -14.84 -1.09
N GLU A 205 4.35 -14.38 -0.26
CA GLU A 205 4.33 -14.68 1.17
C GLU A 205 3.18 -13.94 1.87
N ALA A 206 2.92 -12.69 1.48
CA ALA A 206 1.74 -11.95 1.94
C ALA A 206 0.44 -12.68 1.59
N ALA A 207 0.34 -13.30 0.41
CA ALA A 207 -0.84 -14.08 0.03
C ALA A 207 -1.03 -15.31 0.92
N LYS A 208 0.04 -16.04 1.25
CA LYS A 208 -0.02 -17.18 2.18
C LYS A 208 -0.46 -16.73 3.59
N MET A 209 0.10 -15.63 4.08
CA MET A 209 -0.29 -15.03 5.36
C MET A 209 -1.77 -14.65 5.36
N LEU A 210 -2.24 -14.00 4.28
CA LEU A 210 -3.64 -13.62 4.15
C LEU A 210 -4.56 -14.86 4.12
N GLN A 211 -4.22 -15.91 3.36
CA GLN A 211 -4.99 -17.16 3.36
C GLN A 211 -5.13 -17.71 4.78
N LYS A 212 -4.02 -17.86 5.50
CA LYS A 212 -4.04 -18.39 6.87
C LYS A 212 -4.95 -17.59 7.79
N MET A 213 -4.88 -16.25 7.72
CA MET A 213 -5.71 -15.37 8.55
C MET A 213 -7.19 -15.39 8.15
N LEU A 214 -7.51 -15.68 6.88
CA LEU A 214 -8.89 -15.89 6.45
C LEU A 214 -9.43 -17.23 6.95
N ASP A 215 -8.64 -18.30 6.84
CA ASP A 215 -9.02 -19.63 7.34
C ASP A 215 -9.34 -19.59 8.84
N GLU A 216 -8.54 -18.86 9.63
CA GLU A 216 -8.79 -18.63 11.07
C GLU A 216 -10.09 -17.86 11.35
N ILE A 217 -10.51 -16.98 10.45
CA ILE A 217 -11.72 -16.16 10.60
C ILE A 217 -12.99 -16.92 10.21
N ASP A 218 -12.90 -17.74 9.17
CA ASP A 218 -14.03 -18.47 8.60
C ASP A 218 -14.21 -19.86 9.28
N HIS A 219 -13.17 -20.39 9.92
CA HIS A 219 -13.19 -21.64 10.69
C HIS A 219 -12.60 -21.47 12.11
N PRO A 220 -13.26 -20.71 13.01
CA PRO A 220 -12.80 -20.58 14.38
C PRO A 220 -12.88 -21.94 15.09
N ILE A 221 -11.78 -22.34 15.74
CA ILE A 221 -11.70 -23.53 16.61
C ILE A 221 -12.54 -23.31 17.87
#